data_AF-A0A2N0DD19-F1
#
_entry.id   AF-A0A2N0DD19-F1
#
_cell.length_a   1.000
_cell.length_b   1.000
_cell.length_c   1.000
_cell.angle_alpha   90.00
_cell.angle_beta   90.00
_cell.angle_gamma   90.00
#
_symmetry.space_group_name_H-M   'P 1'
#
loop_
_entity.id
_entity.type
_entity.pdbx_description
1 polymer ?
#
loop_
_entity_poly.entity_id
_entity_poly.type
_entity_poly.pdbx_seq_one_letter_code
_entity_poly.pdbx_strand_id
1 'polypeptide(L)'
;MEKRSIAVAYAVPLILMAIVLASSYALGDGPAVIFRKVLFAPVFLLAIKGLRTFFPQHLDRTRSFSTQAEFQLLNALLLSAFLISVGPYESLRIIPLICAFAGMAILIAGWNLAFYWHDRGRAQD
;
A
#
# COMPACT_ATOMS: atom_id res chain seq x y z
N MET A 1 -7.97 7.26 -29.90
CA MET A 1 -8.14 7.61 -28.47
C MET A 1 -8.71 6.41 -27.72
N GLU A 2 -7.89 5.75 -26.91
CA GLU A 2 -8.13 4.44 -26.30
C GLU A 2 -9.24 4.45 -25.23
N LYS A 3 -10.42 3.95 -25.57
CA LYS A 3 -11.44 3.57 -24.57
C LYS A 3 -10.95 2.46 -23.61
N ARG A 4 -9.91 1.71 -23.99
CA ARG A 4 -9.26 0.68 -23.15
C ARG A 4 -8.54 1.24 -21.93
N SER A 5 -7.96 2.44 -22.02
CA SER A 5 -7.16 3.03 -20.93
C SER A 5 -8.01 3.41 -19.72
N ILE A 6 -9.22 3.92 -19.96
CA ILE A 6 -10.13 4.37 -18.90
C ILE A 6 -10.70 3.18 -18.13
N ALA A 7 -11.13 2.13 -18.84
CA ALA A 7 -11.68 0.93 -18.22
C ALA A 7 -10.67 0.25 -17.29
N VAL A 8 -9.39 0.15 -17.71
CA VAL A 8 -8.32 -0.40 -16.87
C VAL A 8 -8.03 0.50 -15.67
N ALA A 9 -8.06 1.84 -15.85
CA ALA A 9 -7.84 2.79 -14.78
C ALA A 9 -8.90 2.70 -13.66
N TYR A 10 -10.15 2.38 -14.00
CA TYR A 10 -11.21 2.16 -13.00
C TYR A 10 -11.30 0.71 -12.51
N ALA A 11 -10.83 -0.27 -13.29
CA ALA A 11 -10.82 -1.67 -12.88
C ALA A 11 -9.98 -1.91 -11.63
N VAL A 12 -8.80 -1.30 -11.52
CA VAL A 12 -7.91 -1.49 -10.36
C VAL A 12 -8.57 -1.01 -9.05
N PRO A 13 -9.10 0.23 -8.95
CA PRO A 13 -9.88 0.65 -7.79
C PRO A 13 -11.09 -0.24 -7.51
N LEU A 14 -11.84 -0.65 -8.54
CA LEU A 14 -13.02 -1.49 -8.37
C LEU A 14 -12.68 -2.87 -7.80
N ILE A 15 -11.64 -3.51 -8.31
CA ILE A 15 -11.14 -4.80 -7.81
C ILE A 15 -10.67 -4.65 -6.36
N LEU A 16 -9.90 -3.61 -6.05
CA LEU A 16 -9.45 -3.37 -4.69
C LEU A 16 -10.62 -3.12 -3.73
N MET A 17 -11.62 -2.34 -4.14
CA MET A 17 -12.84 -2.14 -3.37
C MET A 17 -13.61 -3.44 -3.14
N ALA A 18 -13.71 -4.30 -4.16
CA ALA A 18 -14.36 -5.60 -4.05
C ALA A 18 -13.62 -6.54 -3.08
N ILE A 19 -12.28 -6.54 -3.11
CA ILE A 19 -11.45 -7.29 -2.15
C ILE A 19 -11.69 -6.77 -0.74
N VAL A 20 -11.62 -5.45 -0.52
CA VAL A 20 -11.86 -4.85 0.80
C VAL A 20 -13.27 -5.15 1.31
N LEU A 21 -14.27 -5.11 0.44
CA LEU A 21 -15.65 -5.49 0.75
C LEU A 21 -15.72 -6.95 1.22
N ALA A 22 -15.16 -7.88 0.44
CA ALA A 22 -15.16 -9.30 0.77
C ALA A 22 -14.40 -9.60 2.07
N SER A 23 -13.23 -8.97 2.26
CA SER A 23 -12.44 -9.10 3.49
C SER A 23 -13.19 -8.55 4.71
N SER A 24 -13.81 -7.38 4.60
CA SER A 24 -14.56 -6.76 5.71
C SER A 24 -15.82 -7.57 6.05
N TYR A 25 -16.48 -8.14 5.04
CA TYR A 25 -17.60 -9.06 5.24
C TYR A 25 -17.16 -10.34 5.95
N ALA A 26 -16.02 -10.93 5.56
CA ALA A 26 -15.45 -12.11 6.22
C ALA A 26 -15.01 -11.86 7.67
N LEU A 27 -14.61 -10.63 8.00
CA LEU A 27 -14.29 -10.20 9.36
C LEU A 27 -15.53 -9.94 10.22
N GLY A 28 -16.74 -9.97 9.64
CA GLY A 28 -17.99 -9.70 10.35
C GLY A 28 -18.20 -8.22 10.69
N ASP A 29 -17.57 -7.32 9.94
CA ASP A 29 -17.69 -5.88 10.17
C ASP A 29 -19.13 -5.39 9.97
N GLY A 30 -19.53 -4.35 10.72
CA GLY A 30 -20.83 -3.70 10.53
C GLY A 30 -20.93 -2.95 9.18
N PRO A 31 -22.14 -2.73 8.64
CA PRO A 31 -22.31 -2.11 7.31
C PRO A 31 -21.64 -0.74 7.15
N ALA A 32 -21.68 0.10 8.20
CA ALA A 32 -21.03 1.40 8.19
C ALA A 32 -19.49 1.31 8.16
N VAL A 33 -18.92 0.33 8.85
CA VAL A 33 -17.48 0.07 8.87
C VAL A 33 -17.02 -0.45 7.51
N ILE A 34 -17.75 -1.41 6.94
CA ILE A 34 -17.51 -1.93 5.59
C ILE A 34 -17.49 -0.78 4.57
N PHE A 35 -18.52 0.09 4.59
CA PHE A 35 -18.59 1.22 3.68
C PHE A 35 -17.38 2.15 3.81
N ARG A 36 -16.96 2.48 5.05
CA ARG A 36 -15.77 3.30 5.29
C ARG A 36 -14.50 2.66 4.75
N LYS A 37 -14.28 1.36 5.02
CA LYS A 37 -13.11 0.61 4.54
C LYS A 37 -13.06 0.57 3.02
N VAL A 38 -14.18 0.30 2.36
CA VAL A 38 -14.30 0.28 0.89
C VAL A 38 -13.97 1.65 0.29
N LEU A 39 -14.47 2.74 0.87
CA LEU A 39 -14.12 4.10 0.41
C LEU A 39 -12.64 4.45 0.63
N PHE A 40 -11.97 3.82 1.59
CA PHE A 40 -10.56 4.06 1.85
C PHE A 40 -9.63 3.43 0.78
N ALA A 41 -10.09 2.39 0.08
CA ALA A 41 -9.34 1.75 -1.00
C ALA A 41 -8.93 2.71 -2.15
N PRO A 42 -9.84 3.49 -2.77
CA PRO A 42 -9.44 4.46 -3.79
C PRO A 42 -8.56 5.58 -3.23
N VAL A 43 -8.73 5.97 -1.96
CA VAL A 43 -7.86 6.96 -1.29
C VAL A 43 -6.43 6.45 -1.18
N PHE A 44 -6.26 5.17 -0.79
CA PHE A 44 -4.95 4.53 -0.77
C PHE A 44 -4.29 4.53 -2.17
N LEU A 45 -5.04 4.14 -3.21
CA LEU A 45 -4.51 4.17 -4.58
C LEU A 45 -4.12 5.58 -5.03
N LEU A 46 -4.89 6.60 -4.63
CA LEU A 46 -4.58 7.99 -4.90
C LEU A 46 -3.29 8.42 -4.19
N ALA A 47 -3.11 8.01 -2.93
CA ALA A 47 -1.89 8.29 -2.16
C ALA A 47 -0.65 7.64 -2.80
N ILE A 48 -0.75 6.37 -3.22
CA ILE A 48 0.33 5.67 -3.94
C ILE A 48 0.64 6.37 -5.27
N LYS A 49 -0.40 6.77 -6.02
CA LYS A 49 -0.22 7.51 -7.27
C LYS A 49 0.48 8.85 -7.04
N GLY A 50 0.09 9.58 -5.99
CA GLY A 50 0.74 10.82 -5.57
C GLY A 50 2.21 10.59 -5.23
N LEU A 51 2.53 9.55 -4.45
CA LEU A 51 3.90 9.18 -4.12
C LEU A 51 4.73 8.89 -5.40
N ARG A 52 4.15 8.18 -6.38
CA ARG A 52 4.81 7.89 -7.66
C ARG A 52 5.05 9.13 -8.54
N THR A 53 4.33 10.23 -8.32
CA THR A 53 4.64 11.51 -8.98
C THR A 53 5.96 12.08 -8.48
N PHE A 54 6.27 11.97 -7.17
CA PHE A 54 7.54 12.40 -6.58
C PHE A 54 8.66 11.36 -6.77
N PHE A 55 8.29 10.09 -6.97
CA PHE A 55 9.21 8.98 -7.21
C PHE A 55 8.92 8.29 -8.54
N PRO A 56 9.35 8.89 -9.68
CA PRO A 56 9.01 8.40 -11.01
C PRO A 56 9.62 7.03 -11.29
N GLN A 57 8.79 6.10 -11.77
CA GLN A 57 9.18 4.70 -12.03
C GLN A 57 10.35 4.55 -13.02
N HIS A 58 10.48 5.48 -13.98
CA HIS A 58 11.54 5.43 -14.99
C HIS A 58 12.95 5.68 -14.42
N LEU A 59 13.06 6.22 -13.20
CA LEU A 59 14.32 6.48 -12.52
C LEU A 59 14.66 5.42 -11.45
N ASP A 60 13.80 4.40 -11.26
CA ASP A 60 13.97 3.41 -10.19
C ASP A 60 15.28 2.59 -10.36
N ARG A 61 15.79 2.45 -11.59
CA ARG A 61 17.03 1.70 -11.90
C ARG A 61 18.32 2.53 -11.75
N THR A 62 18.23 3.85 -11.90
CA THR A 62 19.39 4.77 -11.85
C THR A 62 19.49 5.55 -10.54
N ARG A 63 18.53 5.35 -9.62
CA ARG A 63 18.45 6.10 -8.38
C ARG A 63 19.55 5.73 -7.37
N SER A 64 19.96 6.74 -6.61
CA SER A 64 20.77 6.56 -5.41
C SER A 64 20.04 5.66 -4.42
N PHE A 65 20.81 4.82 -3.73
CA PHE A 65 20.30 3.89 -2.71
C PHE A 65 19.49 4.63 -1.62
N SER A 66 19.91 5.83 -1.23
CA SER A 66 19.22 6.64 -0.22
C SER A 66 17.79 7.00 -0.64
N THR A 67 17.61 7.51 -1.87
CA THR A 67 16.29 7.88 -2.39
C THR A 67 15.38 6.66 -2.60
N GLN A 68 15.97 5.50 -2.90
CA GLN A 68 15.21 4.25 -3.00
C GLN A 68 14.73 3.78 -1.62
N ALA A 69 15.58 3.87 -0.59
CA ALA A 69 15.20 3.55 0.78
C ALA A 69 14.08 4.46 1.28
N GLU A 70 14.17 5.76 0.98
CA GLU A 70 13.12 6.74 1.29
C GLU A 70 11.78 6.36 0.64
N PHE A 71 11.79 6.05 -0.67
CA PHE A 71 10.58 5.58 -1.35
C PHE A 71 9.99 4.34 -0.70
N GLN A 72 10.81 3.34 -0.39
CA GLN A 72 10.33 2.10 0.22
C GLN A 72 9.74 2.32 1.61
N LEU A 73 10.32 3.24 2.39
CA LEU A 73 9.81 3.60 3.70
C LEU A 73 8.46 4.32 3.60
N LEU A 74 8.32 5.32 2.71
CA LEU A 74 7.05 6.01 2.50
C LEU A 74 5.97 5.07 1.96
N ASN A 75 6.33 4.20 1.01
CA ASN A 75 5.43 3.20 0.46
C ASN A 75 4.96 2.20 1.54
N ALA A 76 5.89 1.76 2.40
CA ALA A 76 5.58 0.87 3.52
C ALA A 76 4.66 1.54 4.55
N LEU A 77 4.85 2.83 4.84
CA LEU A 77 3.96 3.59 5.72
C LEU A 77 2.54 3.68 5.14
N LEU A 78 2.41 3.99 3.84
CA LEU A 78 1.11 4.04 3.18
C LEU A 78 0.42 2.67 3.18
N LEU A 79 1.17 1.59 2.91
CA LEU A 79 0.63 0.24 2.92
C LEU A 79 0.22 -0.19 4.33
N SER A 80 1.04 0.10 5.34
CA SER A 80 0.73 -0.16 6.75
C SER A 80 -0.54 0.57 7.19
N ALA A 81 -0.67 1.86 6.85
CA ALA A 81 -1.87 2.65 7.15
C ALA A 81 -3.12 2.04 6.50
N PHE A 82 -3.02 1.59 5.26
CA PHE A 82 -4.11 0.94 4.56
C PHE A 82 -4.50 -0.40 5.21
N LEU A 83 -3.53 -1.25 5.52
CA LEU A 83 -3.77 -2.55 6.16
C LEU A 83 -4.39 -2.42 7.54
N ILE A 84 -3.98 -1.42 8.33
CA ILE A 84 -4.60 -1.15 9.62
C ILE A 84 -6.02 -0.64 9.48
N SER A 85 -6.27 0.22 8.50
CA SER A 85 -7.60 0.77 8.24
C SER A 85 -8.60 -0.31 7.81
N VAL A 86 -8.15 -1.28 7.00
CA VAL A 86 -8.98 -2.39 6.51
C VAL A 86 -9.05 -3.56 7.49
N GLY A 87 -7.99 -3.79 8.27
CA GLY A 87 -7.90 -4.89 9.21
C GLY A 87 -8.80 -4.75 10.45
N PRO A 88 -8.83 -5.78 11.31
CA PRO A 88 -9.65 -5.81 12.51
C PRO A 88 -9.00 -5.03 13.68
N TYR A 89 -8.58 -3.79 13.45
CA TYR A 89 -7.83 -2.99 14.42
C TYR A 89 -8.65 -1.88 15.08
N GLU A 90 -9.95 -1.78 14.78
CA GLU A 90 -10.82 -0.71 15.29
C GLU A 90 -11.02 -0.75 16.82
N SER A 91 -10.86 -1.92 17.43
CA SER A 91 -10.99 -2.12 18.88
C SER A 91 -9.70 -1.84 19.66
N LEU A 92 -8.57 -1.59 18.97
CA LEU A 92 -7.31 -1.30 19.63
C LEU A 92 -7.28 0.12 20.19
N ARG A 93 -6.66 0.27 21.36
CA ARG A 93 -6.31 1.58 21.90
C ARG A 93 -5.23 2.24 21.04
N ILE A 94 -5.10 3.56 21.14
CA ILE A 94 -4.18 4.36 20.31
C ILE A 94 -2.73 3.86 20.38
N ILE A 95 -2.22 3.54 21.57
CA ILE A 95 -0.82 3.08 21.75
C ILE A 95 -0.56 1.74 21.01
N PRO A 96 -1.32 0.65 21.25
CA PRO A 96 -1.09 -0.59 20.50
C PRO A 96 -1.36 -0.45 18.99
N LEU A 97 -2.25 0.46 18.58
CA LEU A 97 -2.47 0.77 17.17
C LEU A 97 -1.23 1.41 16.53
N ILE A 98 -0.59 2.38 17.20
CA ILE A 98 0.66 3.00 16.75
C ILE A 98 1.79 1.96 16.70
N CYS A 99 1.89 1.08 17.70
CA CYS A 99 2.88 0.00 17.70
C CYS A 99 2.65 -0.98 16.54
N ALA A 100 1.41 -1.38 16.28
CA ALA A 100 1.06 -2.22 15.13
C ALA A 100 1.42 -1.53 13.81
N PHE A 101 1.15 -0.23 13.70
CA PHE A 101 1.47 0.58 12.53
C PHE A 101 2.96 0.64 12.26
N ALA A 102 3.75 1.01 13.28
CA ALA A 102 5.19 1.08 13.18
C ALA A 102 5.79 -0.30 12.88
N GLY A 103 5.32 -1.34 13.56
CA GLY A 103 5.76 -2.72 13.35
C GLY A 103 5.53 -3.19 11.92
N MET A 104 4.31 -3.03 11.39
CA MET A 104 4.00 -3.36 9.99
C MET A 104 4.84 -2.56 9.01
N ALA A 105 4.98 -1.25 9.22
CA ALA A 105 5.77 -0.40 8.33
C ALA A 105 7.24 -0.84 8.27
N ILE A 106 7.85 -1.16 9.42
CA ILE A 106 9.23 -1.65 9.50
C ILE A 106 9.36 -3.01 8.79
N LEU A 107 8.42 -3.93 9.01
CA LEU A 107 8.44 -5.25 8.37
C LEU A 107 8.34 -5.13 6.85
N ILE A 108 7.40 -4.32 6.34
CA ILE A 108 7.21 -4.11 4.90
C ILE A 108 8.44 -3.41 4.29
N ALA A 109 8.95 -2.36 4.94
CA ALA A 109 10.13 -1.65 4.46
C ALA A 109 11.37 -2.55 4.43
N GLY A 110 11.59 -3.32 5.50
CA GLY A 110 12.68 -4.29 5.60
C GLY A 110 12.60 -5.37 4.54
N TRP A 111 11.41 -5.93 4.31
CA TRP A 111 11.19 -6.93 3.24
C TRP A 111 11.50 -6.37 1.86
N ASN A 112 11.00 -5.17 1.54
CA ASN A 112 11.23 -4.53 0.25
C ASN A 112 12.71 -4.21 0.01
N LEU A 113 13.43 -3.75 1.05
CA LEU A 113 14.87 -3.49 0.98
C LEU A 113 15.67 -4.78 0.82
N ALA A 114 15.31 -5.85 1.54
CA ALA A 114 15.96 -7.15 1.43
C ALA A 114 15.80 -7.73 0.02
N PHE A 115 14.59 -7.68 -0.55
CA PHE A 115 14.33 -8.14 -1.91
C PHE A 115 15.11 -7.32 -2.95
N TYR A 116 15.19 -6.00 -2.76
CA TYR A 116 15.98 -5.13 -3.63
C TYR A 116 17.48 -5.47 -3.60
N TRP A 117 18.03 -5.78 -2.43
CA TRP A 117 19.42 -6.24 -2.29
C TRP A 117 19.65 -7.57 -3.02
N HIS A 118 18.73 -8.53 -2.85
CA HIS A 118 18.81 -9.82 -3.49
C HIS A 118 18.80 -9.72 -5.02
N ASP A 119 17.97 -8.83 -5.57
CA ASP A 119 17.83 -8.63 -7.01
C ASP A 119 19.04 -7.89 -7.62
N ARG A 120 19.67 -6.97 -6.88
CA ARG A 120 20.95 -6.37 -7.28
C ARG A 120 22.10 -7.39 -7.28
N GLY A 121 22.14 -8.28 -6.30
CA GLY A 121 23.19 -9.30 -6.20
C GLY A 121 23.21 -10.25 -7.40
N ARG A 122 22.05 -10.54 -8.00
CA ARG A 122 21.93 -11.41 -9.18
C ARG A 122 22.22 -10.72 -10.52
N ALA A 123 22.36 -9.39 -10.55
CA ALA A 123 22.62 -8.64 -11.78
C ALA A 123 24.12 -8.41 -12.05
N GLN A 124 25.00 -8.91 -11.19
CA GLN A 124 26.46 -8.80 -11.29
C GLN A 124 27.18 -10.14 -11.56
N ASP A 125 26.45 -11.26 -11.60
CA ASP A 125 26.92 -12.58 -12.06
C ASP A 125 26.51 -12.82 -13.53
#